data_AF-A0A268R4U8-F1
#
_entry.id   AF-A0A268R4U8-F1
#
_cell.length_a   1.000
_cell.length_b   1.000
_cell.length_c   1.000
_cell.angle_alpha   90.00
_cell.angle_beta   90.00
_cell.angle_gamma   90.00
#
_symmetry.space_group_name_H-M   'P 1'
#
loop_
_entity.id
_entity.type
_entity.pdbx_description
1 polymer ?
#
loop_
_entity_poly.entity_id
_entity_poly.type
_entity_poly.pdbx_seq_one_letter_code
_entity_poly.pdbx_strand_id
1 'polypeptide(L)'
;LRAAKVCRVKRIPIASVIYAFTENGNNQSADLTNKRKHYLDKLCEKHQLGDLPTKNFFVLLEEPAMKQREADTEIVWDGKPLRSR
;
A
#
# COMPACT_ATOMS: atom_id res chain seq x y z
N LEU A 1 -15.15 4.09 -2.90
CA LEU A 1 -14.76 4.64 -4.23
C LEU A 1 -15.99 5.22 -4.94
N ARG A 2 -16.00 6.51 -5.30
CA ARG A 2 -17.15 7.18 -5.96
C ARG A 2 -17.58 6.48 -7.27
N ALA A 3 -16.63 6.03 -8.09
CA ALA A 3 -16.92 5.31 -9.33
C ALA A 3 -17.60 3.95 -9.12
N ALA A 4 -17.35 3.28 -7.99
CA ALA A 4 -17.99 1.99 -7.69
C ALA A 4 -19.50 2.11 -7.42
N LYS A 5 -20.01 3.33 -7.17
CA LYS A 5 -21.45 3.59 -6.98
C LYS A 5 -22.23 3.62 -8.31
N VAL A 6 -21.55 3.86 -9.42
CA VAL A 6 -22.17 4.08 -10.74
C VAL A 6 -21.70 3.08 -11.81
N CYS A 7 -20.61 2.36 -11.56
CA CYS A 7 -20.03 1.41 -12.51
C CYS A 7 -19.90 0.01 -11.92
N ARG A 8 -20.03 -1.02 -12.77
CA ARG A 8 -19.70 -2.41 -12.40
C ARG A 8 -18.18 -2.54 -12.23
N VAL A 9 -17.75 -2.80 -11.00
CA VAL A 9 -16.32 -2.98 -10.68
C VAL A 9 -15.83 -4.32 -11.24
N LYS A 10 -14.87 -4.29 -12.17
CA LYS A 10 -14.15 -5.47 -12.65
C LYS A 10 -12.80 -5.55 -11.94
N ARG A 11 -12.52 -6.66 -11.26
CA ARG A 11 -11.19 -6.92 -10.67
C ARG A 11 -10.27 -7.44 -11.75
N ILE A 12 -9.08 -6.86 -11.82
CA ILE A 12 -8.01 -7.26 -12.74
C ILE A 12 -6.78 -7.67 -11.91
N PRO A 13 -6.02 -8.70 -12.32
CA PRO A 13 -4.88 -9.21 -11.56
C PRO A 13 -3.63 -8.34 -11.77
N ILE A 14 -3.78 -7.01 -11.69
CA ILE A 14 -2.68 -6.06 -11.81
C ILE A 14 -2.73 -5.10 -10.62
N ALA A 15 -1.57 -4.70 -10.10
CA ALA A 15 -1.48 -3.66 -9.08
C ALA A 15 -1.60 -2.28 -9.73
N SER A 16 -2.85 -1.81 -9.95
CA SER A 16 -3.11 -0.55 -10.66
C SER A 16 -3.24 0.68 -9.73
N VAL A 17 -3.11 0.52 -8.41
CA VAL A 17 -3.39 1.60 -7.46
C VAL A 17 -2.10 2.01 -6.76
N ILE A 18 -1.64 3.22 -7.07
CA ILE A 18 -0.63 3.93 -6.29
C ILE A 18 -1.28 4.37 -4.96
N TYR A 19 -0.53 4.25 -3.87
CA TYR A 19 -0.94 4.54 -2.49
C TYR A 19 -1.58 5.92 -2.33
N ALA A 20 -2.32 6.11 -1.23
CA ALA A 20 -3.06 7.33 -0.91
C ALA A 20 -2.21 8.59 -1.13
N PHE A 21 -2.66 9.46 -2.04
CA PHE A 21 -1.97 10.71 -2.42
C PHE A 21 -2.26 11.89 -1.46
N THR A 22 -2.87 11.65 -0.30
CA THR A 22 -3.32 12.71 0.60
C THR A 22 -2.84 12.44 2.02
N GLU A 23 -2.33 13.46 2.72
CA GLU A 23 -1.91 13.37 4.13
C GLU A 23 -3.04 12.89 5.05
N ASN A 24 -4.29 13.25 4.76
CA ASN A 24 -5.49 12.77 5.48
C ASN A 24 -6.04 11.44 4.93
N GLY A 25 -5.15 10.54 4.51
CA GLY A 25 -5.39 9.32 3.72
C GLY A 25 -6.78 8.68 3.84
N ASN A 26 -7.54 8.66 2.74
CA ASN A 26 -8.81 7.92 2.63
C ASN A 26 -8.63 6.53 1.97
N ASN A 27 -7.42 5.97 2.07
CA ASN A 27 -7.11 4.66 1.49
C ASN A 27 -7.86 3.56 2.25
N GLN A 28 -8.68 2.80 1.52
CA GLN A 28 -9.36 1.61 2.06
C GLN A 28 -8.39 0.56 2.62
N SER A 29 -7.09 0.63 2.26
CA SER A 29 -6.08 -0.23 2.85
C SER A 29 -5.81 0.07 4.32
N ALA A 30 -6.13 1.25 4.84
CA ALA A 30 -6.03 1.59 6.26
C ALA A 30 -7.06 0.79 7.09
N ASP A 31 -8.30 0.67 6.58
CA ASP A 31 -9.39 -0.08 7.23
C ASP A 31 -9.11 -1.59 7.35
N LEU A 32 -8.15 -2.10 6.58
CA LEU A 32 -7.80 -3.51 6.53
C LEU A 32 -6.67 -3.89 7.50
N THR A 33 -6.15 -2.95 8.28
CA THR A 33 -4.99 -3.19 9.18
C THR A 33 -5.26 -4.32 10.17
N ASN A 34 -6.40 -4.28 10.87
CA ASN A 34 -6.79 -5.32 11.83
C ASN A 34 -6.97 -6.69 11.15
N LYS A 35 -7.57 -6.72 9.95
CA LYS A 35 -7.77 -7.96 9.20
C LYS A 35 -6.44 -8.58 8.77
N ARG A 36 -5.44 -7.77 8.39
CA ARG A 36 -4.09 -8.26 8.06
C ARG A 36 -3.37 -8.81 9.28
N LYS A 37 -3.38 -8.08 10.40
CA LYS A 37 -2.77 -8.53 11.67
C LYS A 37 -3.34 -9.88 12.11
N HIS A 38 -4.67 -10.05 12.03
CA HIS A 38 -5.31 -11.33 12.35
C HIS A 38 -4.74 -12.54 11.58
N TYR A 39 -4.51 -12.41 10.27
CA TYR A 39 -3.95 -13.52 9.48
C TYR A 39 -2.46 -13.73 9.75
N LEU A 40 -1.72 -12.65 10.00
CA LEU A 40 -0.32 -12.74 10.40
C LEU A 40 -0.19 -13.48 11.74
N ASP A 41 -1.05 -13.16 12.71
CA ASP A 41 -1.03 -13.80 14.04
C ASP A 41 -1.28 -15.30 13.94
N LYS A 42 -2.24 -15.72 13.10
CA LYS A 42 -2.47 -17.15 12.83
C LYS A 42 -1.27 -17.85 12.21
N LEU A 43 -0.56 -17.16 11.31
CA LEU A 43 0.66 -17.69 10.70
C LEU A 43 1.79 -17.79 11.73
N CYS A 44 1.95 -16.76 12.57
CA CYS A 44 2.91 -16.75 13.66
C CYS A 44 2.65 -17.87 14.68
N GLU A 45 1.40 -18.05 15.09
CA GLU A 45 0.98 -19.11 16.02
C GLU A 45 1.29 -20.49 15.45
N LYS A 46 0.90 -20.74 14.19
CA LYS A 46 1.13 -22.02 13.51
C LYS A 46 2.61 -22.39 13.42
N HIS A 47 3.48 -21.41 13.21
CA HIS A 47 4.90 -21.60 12.92
C HIS A 47 5.82 -21.18 14.08
N GLN A 48 5.26 -20.83 15.25
CA GLN A 48 5.99 -20.43 16.46
C GLN A 48 6.98 -19.26 16.21
N LEU A 49 6.54 -18.28 15.42
CA LEU A 49 7.39 -17.15 15.00
C LEU A 49 7.44 -15.99 16.00
N GLY A 50 6.61 -16.03 17.06
CA GLY A 50 6.43 -14.90 17.97
C GLY A 50 5.61 -13.75 17.36
N ASP A 51 5.60 -12.59 18.02
CA ASP A 51 4.92 -11.40 17.50
C ASP A 51 5.80 -10.74 16.42
N LEU A 52 5.22 -10.52 15.24
CA LEU A 52 5.89 -9.90 14.12
C LEU A 52 5.29 -8.52 13.82
N PRO A 53 6.12 -7.49 13.62
CA PRO A 53 5.64 -6.16 13.32
C PRO A 53 5.03 -6.10 11.92
N THR A 54 3.93 -5.38 11.77
CA THR A 54 3.36 -5.05 10.47
C THR A 54 3.83 -3.67 10.03
N LYS A 55 4.53 -3.58 8.91
CA LYS A 55 4.89 -2.30 8.26
C LYS A 55 4.06 -2.13 6.99
N ASN A 56 3.67 -0.90 6.69
CA ASN A 56 3.12 -0.56 5.38
C ASN A 56 4.26 -0.09 4.45
N PHE A 57 4.00 0.03 3.16
CA PHE A 57 5.03 0.41 2.18
C PHE A 57 5.62 1.80 2.46
N PHE A 58 4.85 2.73 3.00
CA PHE A 58 5.35 4.06 3.36
C PHE A 58 6.42 3.97 4.46
N VAL A 59 6.12 3.28 5.57
CA VAL A 59 7.07 3.04 6.67
C VAL A 59 8.25 2.19 6.19
N LEU A 60 8.02 1.26 5.27
CA LEU A 60 9.07 0.39 4.73
C LEU A 60 10.15 1.18 3.96
N LEU A 61 9.79 2.30 3.33
CA LEU A 61 10.76 3.18 2.65
C LEU A 61 11.70 3.88 3.63
N GLU A 62 11.31 4.04 4.90
CA GLU A 62 12.14 4.66 5.92
C GLU A 62 13.21 3.71 6.48
N GLU A 63 13.09 2.40 6.23
CA GLU A 63 14.03 1.40 6.73
C GLU A 63 15.44 1.61 6.16
N PRO A 64 16.51 1.47 6.98
CA PRO A 64 17.88 1.69 6.51
C PRO A 64 18.27 0.87 5.28
N ALA A 65 17.83 -0.40 5.24
CA ALA A 65 18.11 -1.31 4.12
C ALA A 65 17.39 -0.89 2.82
N MET A 66 16.27 -0.17 2.92
CA MET A 66 15.55 0.36 1.76
C MET A 66 16.14 1.68 1.30
N LYS A 67 16.49 2.58 2.24
CA LYS A 67 17.20 3.83 1.92
C LYS A 67 18.53 3.60 1.21
N GLN A 68 19.25 2.54 1.56
CA GLN A 68 20.49 2.16 0.85
C GLN A 68 20.27 1.79 -0.63
N ARG A 69 19.03 1.50 -1.02
CA ARG A 69 18.64 1.14 -2.40
C ARG A 69 17.86 2.26 -3.08
N GLU A 70 17.76 3.42 -2.44
CA GLU A 70 17.15 4.59 -3.05
C GLU A 70 17.96 5.00 -4.28
N ALA A 71 17.26 5.21 -5.40
CA ALA A 71 17.87 5.58 -6.67
C ALA A 71 17.47 7.01 -7.02
N ASP A 72 18.42 7.78 -7.53
CA ASP A 72 18.17 9.13 -7.98
C ASP A 72 17.15 9.12 -9.13
N THR A 73 16.16 10.02 -9.04
CA THR A 73 15.15 10.22 -10.07
C THR A 73 15.17 11.67 -10.54
N GLU A 74 15.29 11.88 -11.85
CA GLU A 74 15.09 13.20 -12.46
C GLU A 74 13.60 13.53 -12.66
N ILE A 75 12.72 12.53 -12.50
CA ILE A 75 11.28 12.69 -12.66
C ILE A 75 10.71 13.27 -11.37
N VAL A 76 10.34 14.55 -11.42
CA VAL A 76 9.61 15.24 -10.35
C VAL A 76 8.12 15.18 -10.64
N TRP A 77 7.33 14.69 -9.68
CA TRP A 77 5.88 14.68 -9.78
C TRP A 77 5.31 16.10 -9.62
N ASP A 78 4.59 16.59 -10.63
CA ASP A 78 4.02 17.94 -10.67
C ASP A 78 2.56 18.02 -10.16
N GLY A 79 2.03 16.92 -9.62
CA GLY A 79 0.64 16.83 -9.17
C GLY A 79 -0.38 16.61 -10.28
N LYS A 80 0.03 16.52 -11.56
CA LYS A 80 -0.89 16.34 -12.69
C LYS A 80 -0.88 14.89 -13.19
N PRO A 81 -2.06 14.28 -13.42
CA PRO A 81 -2.13 12.93 -13.94
C PRO A 81 -1.45 12.81 -15.30
N LEU A 82 -0.73 11.71 -15.51
CA LEU A 82 -0.28 11.30 -16.84
C LEU A 82 -1.50 11.14 -17.74
N ARG A 83 -1.63 11.99 -18.76
CA ARG A 83 -2.67 11.83 -19.78
C ARG A 83 -2.32 10.61 -20.63
N SER A 84 -3.17 9.58 -20.56
CA SER A 84 -3.16 8.51 -21.57
C SER A 84 -3.42 9.14 -22.94
N ARG A 85 -2.72 8.64 -23.96
CA ARG A 85 -3.08 8.89 -25.36
C ARG A 85 -4.44 8.26 -25.68
#